data_AF-A0A5K1EMH8-F1
#
_entry.id   AF-A0A5K1EMH8-F1
#
_cell.length_a   1.000
_cell.length_b   1.000
_cell.length_c   1.000
_cell.angle_alpha   90.00
_cell.angle_beta   90.00
_cell.angle_gamma   90.00
#
_symmetry.space_group_name_H-M   'P 1'
#
loop_
_entity.id
_entity.type
_entity.pdbx_description
1 polymer ?
#
loop_
_entity_poly.entity_id
_entity_poly.type
_entity_poly.pdbx_seq_one_letter_code
_entity_poly.pdbx_strand_id
1 'polypeptide(L)' 'EMSYNNYLDADAAWNCVCEFNSPTCVVVKHTNPCGVASRSDILEAYRLAVKADPVSAFGGIVAFNVEVDE' A
#
# COMPACT_ATOMS: atom_id res chain seq x y z
N GLU A 1 -16.99 -9.86 -4.05
CA GLU A 1 -16.38 -10.08 -5.37
C GLU A 1 -15.45 -8.90 -5.67
N MET A 2 -14.31 -9.12 -6.33
CA MET A 2 -13.40 -8.04 -6.70
C MET A 2 -13.88 -7.38 -8.00
N SER A 3 -13.92 -6.05 -8.02
CA SER A 3 -14.21 -5.33 -9.27
C SER A 3 -12.98 -5.28 -10.18
N TYR A 4 -13.18 -5.01 -11.47
CA TYR A 4 -12.10 -4.78 -12.43
C TYR A 4 -11.08 -3.73 -11.92
N ASN A 5 -11.56 -2.61 -11.36
CA ASN A 5 -10.69 -1.57 -10.81
C ASN A 5 -9.91 -2.05 -9.59
N ASN A 6 -10.48 -2.97 -8.79
CA ASN A 6 -9.73 -3.53 -7.67
C ASN A 6 -8.57 -4.40 -8.14
N TYR A 7 -8.73 -5.15 -9.23
CA TYR A 7 -7.61 -5.90 -9.82
C TYR A 7 -6.49 -4.98 -10.31
N LEU A 8 -6.84 -3.87 -10.98
CA LEU A 8 -5.84 -2.90 -11.46
C LEU A 8 -5.10 -2.21 -10.31
N ASP A 9 -5.82 -1.75 -9.28
CA ASP A 9 -5.21 -1.10 -8.12
C ASP A 9 -4.36 -2.09 -7.30
N ALA A 10 -4.77 -3.36 -7.20
CA ALA A 10 -4.01 -4.40 -6.52
C ALA A 10 -2.72 -4.75 -7.26
N ASP A 11 -2.75 -4.88 -8.59
CA ASP A 11 -1.56 -5.12 -9.40
C ASP A 11 -0.57 -3.94 -9.31
N ALA A 12 -1.07 -2.69 -9.40
CA ALA A 12 -0.24 -1.51 -9.23
C ALA A 12 0.39 -1.43 -7.83
N ALA A 13 -0.38 -1.73 -6.77
CA ALA A 13 0.12 -1.73 -5.39
C ALA A 13 1.17 -2.84 -5.18
N TRP A 14 0.92 -4.03 -5.72
CA TRP A 14 1.82 -5.17 -5.61
C TRP A 14 3.14 -4.94 -6.33
N ASN A 15 3.09 -4.48 -7.59
CA ASN A 15 4.29 -4.17 -8.36
C ASN A 15 5.13 -3.08 -7.67
N CYS A 16 4.49 -2.04 -7.14
CA CYS A 16 5.19 -0.96 -6.43
C CYS A 16 5.85 -1.46 -5.13
N VAL A 17 5.15 -2.21 -4.29
CA VAL A 17 5.73 -2.66 -3.00
C VAL A 17 6.87 -3.67 -3.20
N CYS A 18 6.85 -4.44 -4.29
CA CYS A 18 7.90 -5.38 -4.66
C CYS A 18 9.23 -4.70 -5.07
N GLU A 19 9.26 -3.40 -5.36
CA GLU A 19 10.51 -2.68 -5.67
C GLU A 19 11.39 -2.44 -4.43
N PHE A 20 10.83 -2.66 -3.23
CA PHE A 20 11.50 -2.40 -1.97
C PHE A 20 12.01 -3.68 -1.31
N ASN A 21 13.25 -3.64 -0.81
CA ASN A 21 13.83 -4.76 -0.04
C ASN A 21 13.53 -4.69 1.47
N SER A 22 13.33 -3.48 2.00
CA SER A 22 12.92 -3.28 3.41
C SER A 22 11.42 -3.51 3.59
N PRO A 23 10.93 -3.88 4.79
CA PRO A 23 9.50 -3.96 5.04
C PRO A 23 8.83 -2.63 4.71
N THR A 24 7.83 -2.68 3.82
CA THR A 24 7.24 -1.51 3.17
C THR A 24 5.75 -1.68 3.01
N CYS A 25 5.03 -0.58 3.19
CA CYS A 25 3.61 -0.44 2.89
C CYS A 25 3.42 0.55 1.74
N VAL A 26 2.58 0.20 0.78
CA VAL A 26 2.14 1.08 -0.32
C VAL A 26 0.61 1.19 -0.29
N VAL A 27 0.08 2.39 -0.48
CA VAL A 27 -1.35 2.68 -0.63
C VAL A 27 -1.60 3.26 -2.02
N VAL A 28 -2.43 2.58 -2.82
CA VAL A 28 -2.78 2.96 -4.20
C VAL A 28 -4.25 3.38 -4.29
N LYS A 29 -4.52 4.38 -5.13
CA LYS A 29 -5.88 4.72 -5.55
C LYS A 29 -5.87 5.13 -7.02
N HIS A 30 -6.76 4.54 -7.81
CA HIS A 30 -6.84 4.81 -9.26
C HIS A 30 -5.47 4.64 -9.93
N THR A 31 -4.80 3.52 -9.63
CA THR A 31 -3.48 3.09 -10.11
C THR A 31 -2.30 3.99 -9.72
N ASN A 32 -2.53 5.00 -8.86
CA ASN A 32 -1.50 5.92 -8.40
C ASN A 32 -1.16 5.67 -6.92
N PRO A 33 0.13 5.51 -6.55
CA PRO A 33 0.54 5.51 -5.15
C PRO A 33 0.26 6.86 -4.52
N CYS A 34 -0.57 6.88 -3.48
CA CYS A 34 -0.84 8.06 -2.65
C CYS A 34 -0.05 8.05 -1.33
N GLY A 35 0.51 6.90 -0.95
CA GLY A 35 1.35 6.77 0.23
C GLY A 35 2.30 5.59 0.12
N VAL A 36 3.55 5.79 0.52
CA VAL A 36 4.59 4.75 0.59
C VAL A 36 5.44 5.00 1.83
N ALA A 37 5.73 3.96 2.60
CA ALA A 37 6.66 4.06 3.72
C ALA A 37 7.34 2.73 4.01
N SER A 38 8.64 2.79 4.31
CA SER A 38 9.44 1.64 4.75
C SER A 38 9.91 1.83 6.19
N ARG A 39 9.70 0.81 7.04
CA ARG A 39 10.11 0.76 8.45
C ARG A 39 10.41 -0.67 8.85
N SER A 40 11.19 -0.86 9.91
CA SER A 40 11.39 -2.20 10.47
C SER A 40 10.13 -2.76 11.12
N ASP A 41 9.28 -1.88 11.67
CA ASP A 41 7.94 -2.20 12.15
C ASP A 41 6.92 -1.92 11.04
N ILE A 42 6.23 -2.96 10.56
CA ILE A 42 5.28 -2.85 9.44
C ILE A 42 4.03 -2.04 9.82
N LEU A 43 3.65 -2.03 11.10
CA LEU A 43 2.54 -1.22 11.58
C LEU A 43 2.90 0.27 11.55
N GLU A 44 4.15 0.62 11.86
CA GLU A 44 4.64 1.99 11.70
C GLU A 44 4.67 2.39 10.21
N ALA A 45 5.16 1.51 9.33
CA ALA A 45 5.13 1.74 7.88
C ALA A 45 3.70 2.01 7.38
N TYR A 46 2.72 1.19 7.77
CA TYR A 46 1.32 1.40 7.42
C TYR A 46 0.80 2.77 7.87
N ARG A 47 1.01 3.12 9.14
CA ARG A 47 0.55 4.40 9.70
C ARG A 47 1.15 5.59 8.96
N LEU A 48 2.42 5.51 8.60
CA LEU A 48 3.11 6.56 7.85
C LEU A 48 2.65 6.65 6.39
N ALA A 49 2.44 5.51 5.73
CA ALA A 49 1.93 5.48 4.35
C ALA A 49 0.53 6.10 4.27
N VAL A 50 -0.39 5.77 5.19
CA VAL A 50 -1.72 6.39 5.27
C VAL A 50 -1.64 7.89 5.61
N LYS A 51 -0.71 8.29 6.49
CA LYS A 51 -0.53 9.70 6.88
C LYS A 51 0.02 10.58 5.76
N ALA A 52 0.67 10.00 4.74
CA ALA A 52 1.21 10.74 3.61
C ALA A 52 0.12 11.50 2.84
N ASP A 53 -1.00 10.84 2.56
CA ASP A 53 -2.22 11.45 2.00
C ASP A 53 -3.47 10.74 2.53
N PRO A 54 -3.98 11.12 3.72
CA PRO A 54 -5.09 10.41 4.37
C PRO A 54 -6.41 10.57 3.60
N VAL A 55 -6.58 11.64 2.82
CA VAL A 55 -7.79 11.87 2.02
C VAL A 55 -7.81 10.93 0.83
N SER A 56 -6.70 10.79 0.12
CA SER A 56 -6.61 9.83 -0.99
C SER A 56 -6.58 8.39 -0.49
N ALA A 57 -5.90 8.10 0.63
CA ALA A 57 -5.84 6.75 1.19
C ALA A 57 -7.21 6.16 1.54
N PHE A 58 -8.21 7.01 1.82
CA PHE A 58 -9.59 6.55 2.06
C PHE A 58 -10.14 5.81 0.83
N GLY A 59 -10.44 4.51 1.01
CA GLY A 59 -10.93 3.63 -0.05
C GLY A 59 -9.85 3.16 -1.03
N GLY A 60 -8.56 3.35 -0.72
CA GLY A 60 -7.44 2.82 -1.50
C GLY A 60 -7.15 1.34 -1.22
N ILE A 61 -6.31 0.75 -2.06
CA ILE A 61 -5.77 -0.61 -1.89
C ILE A 61 -4.40 -0.52 -1.22
N VAL A 62 -4.17 -1.39 -0.24
CA VAL A 62 -2.94 -1.44 0.55
C VAL A 62 -2.18 -2.71 0.21
N ALA A 63 -0.87 -2.59 -0.02
CA ALA A 63 0.04 -3.71 -0.24
C ALA A 63 1.24 -3.65 0.69
N PHE A 64 1.71 -4.84 1.08
CA PHE A 64 2.87 -5.05 1.95
C PHE A 64 3.79 -6.08 1.29
N ASN A 65 5.11 -5.90 1.40
CA ASN A 65 6.11 -6.88 0.92
C ASN A 65 6.57 -7.86 2.01
N VAL A 66 5.88 -7.87 3.15
CA VAL A 66 6.08 -8.81 4.26
C VAL A 66 4.72 -9.37 4.69
N GLU A 67 4.74 -10.48 5.41
CA GLU A 67 3.53 -11.06 6.00
C GLU A 67 2.90 -10.07 6.99
N VAL A 68 1.58 -9.96 6.95
CA VAL A 68 0.79 -9.12 7.85
C VAL A 68 0.15 -10.02 8.90
N ASP A 69 0.34 -9.67 10.17
CA ASP A 69 -0.20 -10.37 11.34
C ASP A 69 -1.42 -9.63 11.95
N GLU A 70 -1.92 -10.14 13.08
CA GLU A 70 -3.12 -9.65 13.80
C GLU A 70 -2.90 -8.35 14.59
#